data_AF-A0A7Y3FNP2-F1
#
_entry.id   AF-A0A7Y3FNP2-F1
#
_cell.length_a   1.000
_cell.length_b   1.000
_cell.length_c   1.000
_cell.angle_alpha   90.00
_cell.angle_beta   90.00
_cell.angle_gamma   90.00
#
_symmetry.space_group_name_H-M   'P 1'
#
loop_
_entity.id
_entity.type
_entity.pdbx_description
1 polymer ?
#
loop_
_entity_poly.entity_id
_entity_poly.type
_entity_poly.pdbx_seq_one_letter_code
_entity_poly.pdbx_strand_id
1 'polypeptide(L)'
;MNNRSLLEAILFVAEEPVAAPELAQVLELPVSEIVEELGAWARDLERRSAGFVLREVAGGWRLYSNPDAAAYLERFAASPTA
;
A
#
# COMPACT_ATOMS: atom_id res chain seq x y z
N MET A 1 -0.27 18.16 3.06
CA MET A 1 0.12 16.74 3.20
C MET A 1 1.42 16.55 2.43
N ASN A 2 2.30 15.65 2.86
CA ASN A 2 3.50 15.29 2.07
C ASN A 2 3.14 14.21 1.02
N ASN A 3 4.07 13.89 0.14
CA ASN A 3 3.88 12.91 -0.93
C ASN A 3 3.44 11.54 -0.38
N ARG A 4 4.07 11.09 0.71
CA ARG A 4 3.72 9.83 1.37
C ARG A 4 2.27 9.79 1.84
N SER A 5 1.79 10.82 2.54
CA SER A 5 0.42 10.86 3.04
C SER A 5 -0.62 10.88 1.91
N LEU A 6 -0.28 11.42 0.74
CA LEU A 6 -1.16 11.39 -0.43
C LEU A 6 -1.18 9.99 -1.07
N LEU A 7 -0.02 9.36 -1.23
CA LEU A 7 0.10 7.98 -1.70
C LEU A 7 -0.64 7.00 -0.77
N GLU A 8 -0.51 7.17 0.54
CA GLU A 8 -1.25 6.42 1.56
C GLU A 8 -2.75 6.52 1.35
N ALA A 9 -3.28 7.74 1.19
CA ALA A 9 -4.72 7.97 1.00
C ALA A 9 -5.24 7.32 -0.29
N ILE A 10 -4.52 7.46 -1.40
CA ILE A 10 -4.91 6.88 -2.69
C ILE A 10 -4.86 5.35 -2.64
N LEU A 11 -3.74 4.78 -2.14
CA LEU A 11 -3.56 3.33 -2.11
C LEU A 11 -4.42 2.64 -1.04
N PHE A 12 -4.90 3.36 -0.04
CA PHE A 12 -5.87 2.85 0.93
C PHE A 12 -7.25 2.61 0.31
N VAL A 13 -7.68 3.46 -0.63
CA VAL A 13 -8.99 3.32 -1.30
C VAL A 13 -8.94 2.50 -2.59
N ALA A 14 -7.73 2.22 -3.12
CA ALA A 14 -7.56 1.50 -4.36
C ALA A 14 -7.99 0.02 -4.27
N GLU A 15 -8.96 -0.37 -5.09
CA GLU A 15 -9.46 -1.74 -5.19
C GLU A 15 -8.63 -2.63 -6.14
N GLU A 16 -7.73 -2.03 -6.93
CA GLU A 16 -6.84 -2.69 -7.88
C GLU A 16 -5.41 -2.14 -7.75
N PRO A 17 -4.38 -2.88 -8.19
CA PRO A 17 -3.02 -2.35 -8.22
C PRO A 17 -2.91 -1.08 -9.07
N VAL A 18 -2.32 -0.02 -8.53
CA VAL A 18 -2.22 1.29 -9.21
C VAL A 18 -0.80 1.47 -9.76
N ALA A 19 -0.68 1.80 -11.03
CA ALA A 19 0.63 1.97 -11.66
C ALA A 19 1.33 3.25 -11.15
N ALA A 20 2.65 3.21 -10.95
CA ALA A 20 3.41 4.39 -10.52
C ALA A 20 3.25 5.61 -11.46
N PRO A 21 3.18 5.46 -12.81
CA PRO A 21 2.88 6.58 -13.71
C PRO A 21 1.51 7.23 -13.48
N GLU A 22 0.50 6.45 -13.09
CA GLU A 22 -0.84 6.97 -12.78
C GLU A 22 -0.82 7.78 -11.47
N LEU A 23 -0.19 7.25 -10.42
CA LEU A 23 0.03 7.98 -9.17
C LEU A 23 0.82 9.28 -9.40
N ALA A 24 1.85 9.24 -10.24
CA ALA A 24 2.64 10.41 -10.62
C ALA A 24 1.81 11.46 -11.35
N GLN A 25 0.91 11.05 -12.24
CA GLN A 25 -0.01 11.95 -12.93
C GLN A 25 -0.98 12.62 -11.95
N VAL A 26 -1.56 11.88 -11.01
CA VAL A 26 -2.50 12.41 -10.01
C VAL A 26 -1.82 13.39 -9.05
N LEU A 27 -0.57 13.12 -8.68
CA LEU A 27 0.19 13.94 -7.73
C LEU A 27 1.00 15.05 -8.40
N GLU A 28 1.00 15.13 -9.74
CA GLU A 28 1.79 16.07 -10.54
C GLU A 28 3.29 16.02 -10.22
N LEU A 29 3.82 14.81 -10.02
CA LEU A 29 5.22 14.55 -9.66
C LEU A 29 5.95 13.70 -10.70
N PRO A 30 7.29 13.72 -10.75
CA PRO A 30 8.06 12.79 -11.56
C PRO A 30 7.81 11.34 -11.14
N VAL A 31 7.66 10.43 -12.12
CA VAL A 31 7.47 8.99 -11.86
C VAL A 31 8.60 8.41 -10.99
N SER A 32 9.83 8.87 -11.18
CA SER A 32 10.98 8.44 -10.38
C SER A 32 10.83 8.75 -8.89
N GLU A 33 10.27 9.91 -8.56
CA GLU A 33 10.03 10.33 -7.17
C GLU A 33 8.95 9.47 -6.51
N ILE A 34 7.89 9.14 -7.26
CA ILE A 34 6.85 8.22 -6.80
C ILE A 34 7.41 6.82 -6.55
N VAL A 35 8.20 6.28 -7.47
CA VAL A 35 8.83 4.95 -7.32
C VAL A 35 9.76 4.92 -6.12
N GLU A 36 10.57 5.97 -5.91
CA GLU A 36 11.46 6.09 -4.76
C GLU A 36 10.67 6.12 -3.45
N GLU A 37 9.63 6.95 -3.38
CA GLU A 37 8.79 7.10 -2.19
C GLU A 37 8.01 5.82 -1.86
N LEU A 38 7.43 5.14 -2.86
CA LEU A 38 6.76 3.84 -2.69
C LEU A 38 7.73 2.78 -2.17
N GLY A 39 8.93 2.70 -2.74
CA GLY A 39 9.96 1.77 -2.28
C GLY A 39 10.42 2.07 -0.86
N ALA A 40 10.60 3.35 -0.51
CA ALA A 40 10.95 3.76 0.85
C ALA A 40 9.82 3.43 1.84
N TRP A 41 8.58 3.68 1.46
CA TRP A 41 7.42 3.39 2.29
C TRP A 41 7.22 1.90 2.52
N ALA A 42 7.37 1.07 1.48
CA ALA A 42 7.31 -0.39 1.61
C ALA A 42 8.35 -0.91 2.62
N ARG A 43 9.61 -0.45 2.51
CA ARG A 43 10.66 -0.81 3.48
C ARG A 43 10.32 -0.35 4.90
N ASP A 44 9.72 0.83 5.06
CA ASP A 44 9.34 1.34 6.38
C ASP A 44 8.22 0.53 7.04
N LEU A 45 7.25 0.06 6.25
CA LEU A 45 6.20 -0.84 6.72
C LEU A 45 6.79 -2.18 7.17
N GLU A 46 7.72 -2.75 6.40
CA GLU A 46 8.42 -3.98 6.75
C GLU A 46 9.27 -3.83 8.01
N ARG A 47 10.11 -2.78 8.10
CA ARG A 47 11.02 -2.54 9.24
C ARG A 47 10.29 -2.42 10.58
N ARG A 48 9.08 -1.88 10.58
CA ARG A 48 8.27 -1.69 11.79
C ARG A 48 7.30 -2.85 12.06
N SER A 49 7.35 -3.92 11.27
CA SER A 49 6.39 -5.03 11.31
C SER A 49 4.93 -4.53 11.33
N ALA A 50 4.62 -3.60 10.41
CA ALA A 50 3.28 -3.01 10.33
C ALA A 50 2.21 -4.07 10.04
N GLY A 51 0.96 -3.79 10.42
CA GLY A 51 -0.19 -4.65 10.08
C GLY A 51 -0.53 -4.70 8.59
N PHE A 52 0.15 -3.90 7.76
CA PHE A 52 0.00 -3.84 6.32
C PHE A 52 1.36 -3.94 5.64
N VAL A 53 1.37 -4.44 4.42
CA VAL A 53 2.52 -4.43 3.51
C VAL A 53 2.14 -3.75 2.21
N LEU A 54 3.05 -2.95 1.67
CA LEU A 54 2.91 -2.35 0.35
C LEU A 54 3.70 -3.22 -0.63
N ARG A 55 3.05 -3.70 -1.69
CA ARG A 55 3.66 -4.61 -2.68
C ARG A 55 3.48 -4.11 -4.09
N GLU A 56 4.50 -4.33 -4.91
CA GLU A 56 4.41 -4.21 -6.36
C GLU A 56 3.93 -5.55 -6.95
N VAL A 57 2.83 -5.53 -7.70
CA VAL A 57 2.20 -6.68 -8.34
C VAL A 57 1.69 -6.29 -9.73
N ALA A 58 1.98 -7.10 -10.74
CA ALA A 58 1.56 -6.84 -12.13
C ALA A 58 1.90 -5.43 -12.65
N GLY A 59 3.00 -4.82 -12.17
CA GLY A 59 3.41 -3.45 -12.55
C GLY A 59 2.65 -2.32 -11.85
N GLY A 60 1.82 -2.64 -10.85
CA GLY A 60 1.14 -1.68 -10.00
C GLY A 60 1.43 -1.90 -8.51
N TRP A 61 1.06 -0.93 -7.68
CA TRP A 61 1.28 -0.95 -6.24
C TRP A 61 -0.03 -1.12 -5.50
N ARG A 62 -0.03 -1.91 -4.43
CA ARG A 62 -1.23 -2.16 -3.62
C ARG A 62 -0.88 -2.48 -2.17
N LEU A 63 -1.75 -2.03 -1.27
CA LEU A 63 -1.71 -2.43 0.14
C LEU A 63 -2.36 -3.80 0.33
N TYR A 64 -1.70 -4.63 1.13
CA TYR A 64 -2.22 -5.90 1.62
C TYR A 64 -2.12 -5.93 3.14
N SER A 65 -2.90 -6.78 3.79
CA SER A 65 -2.62 -7.14 5.18
C SER A 65 -1.26 -7.82 5.28
N ASN A 66 -0.59 -7.61 6.41
CA ASN A 66 0.63 -8.34 6.71
C ASN A 66 0.29 -9.84 6.87
N PRO A 67 1.00 -10.76 6.19
CA PRO A 67 0.77 -12.21 6.28
C PRO A 67 0.85 -12.77 7.70
N ASP A 68 1.60 -12.14 8.61
CA ASP A 68 1.66 -12.54 10.03
C ASP A 68 0.29 -12.43 10.73
N ALA A 69 -0.62 -11.61 10.20
CA ALA A 69 -1.98 -11.46 10.70
C ALA A 69 -2.97 -12.48 10.12
N ALA A 70 -2.56 -13.36 9.20
CA ALA A 70 -3.48 -14.23 8.44
C ALA A 70 -4.42 -15.05 9.33
N ALA A 71 -3.88 -15.77 10.32
CA ALA A 71 -4.69 -16.59 11.23
C ALA A 71 -5.70 -15.77 12.06
N TYR A 72 -5.39 -14.50 12.35
CA TYR A 72 -6.29 -13.60 13.07
C TYR A 72 -7.39 -13.05 12.17
N LEU A 73 -7.06 -12.73 10.91
CA LEU A 73 -8.03 -12.28 9.91
C LEU A 73 -9.02 -13.37 9.54
N GLU A 74 -8.57 -14.62 9.40
CA GLU A 74 -9.45 -15.78 9.17
C GLU A 74 -10.47 -15.94 10.32
N ARG A 75 -10.01 -15.82 11.57
CA ARG A 75 -10.89 -15.86 12.75
C ARG A 75 -11.86 -14.67 12.79
N PHE A 76 -11.41 -13.48 12.40
CA PHE A 76 -12.25 -12.30 12.35
C PHE A 76 -13.36 -12.46 11.29
N ALA A 77 -13.01 -12.91 10.09
CA ALA A 77 -13.97 -13.14 8.99
C ALA A 77 -15.01 -14.23 9.32
N ALA A 78 -14.69 -15.19 10.19
CA ALA A 78 -15.63 -16.20 10.66
C ALA A 78 -16.53 -15.73 11.82
N SER A 79 -16.31 -14.52 12.36
CA SER A 79 -17.08 -13.99 13.48
C SER A 79 -18.46 -13.50 13.01
N PRO A 80 -19.54 -13.66 13.81
CA PRO A 80 -20.90 -13.21 13.45
C PRO A 80 -21.06 -11.70 13.23
N THR A 81 -20.00 -10.91 13.47
CA THR A 81 -20.00 -9.45 13.49
C THR A 81 -19.14 -8.85 12.37
N ALA A 82 -18.44 -9.67 11.59
CA ALA A 82 -17.63 -9.22 10.44
C ALA A 82 -18.44 -9.23 9.13
#